data_AF-A0AA38KE66-F1
#
_entry.id   AF-A0AA38KE66-F1
#
_cell.length_a   1.000
_cell.length_b   1.000
_cell.length_c   1.000
_cell.angle_alpha   90.00
_cell.angle_beta   90.00
_cell.angle_gamma   90.00
#
_symmetry.space_group_name_H-M   'P 1'
#
loop_
_entity.id
_entity.type
_entity.pdbx_description
1 polymer ?
#
loop_
_entity_poly.entity_id
_entity_poly.type
_entity_poly.pdbx_seq_one_letter_code
_entity_poly.pdbx_strand_id
1 'polypeptide(L)'
;IRILDSLGELHRCGLHHGDFAERNVLINDNDIRIIDFDQPVYHDCDSKTTFEFRSGVGQRIPDVTEFGCPALWEICRSDMAIWG
;
A
#
# COMPACT_ATOMS: atom_id res chain seq x y z
N ILE A 1 -6.57 4.90 -7.12
CA ILE A 1 -5.44 4.29 -7.85
C ILE A 1 -4.10 4.94 -7.45
N ARG A 2 -3.95 6.28 -7.52
CA ARG A 2 -2.69 6.98 -7.21
C ARG A 2 -2.06 6.71 -5.82
N ILE A 3 -2.83 6.56 -4.73
CA ILE A 3 -2.28 6.25 -3.39
C ILE A 3 -1.60 4.87 -3.37
N LEU A 4 -2.23 3.88 -4.00
CA LEU A 4 -1.71 2.51 -4.06
C LEU A 4 -0.42 2.46 -4.89
N ASP A 5 -0.35 3.26 -5.95
CA ASP A 5 0.87 3.41 -6.74
C ASP A 5 2.02 3.98 -5.87
N SER A 6 1.77 5.02 -5.07
CA SER A 6 2.76 5.57 -4.14
C SER A 6 3.20 4.58 -3.06
N LEU A 7 2.27 3.77 -2.52
CA LEU A 7 2.62 2.69 -1.59
C LEU A 7 3.47 1.61 -2.26
N GLY A 8 3.15 1.25 -3.51
CA GLY A 8 3.94 0.32 -4.30
C GLY A 8 5.34 0.85 -4.64
N GLU A 9 5.49 2.17 -4.85
CA GLU A 9 6.78 2.83 -5.03
C GLU A 9 7.60 2.82 -3.74
N LEU A 10 6.99 3.17 -2.60
CA LEU A 10 7.63 3.14 -1.30
C LEU A 10 8.14 1.72 -0.96
N HIS A 11 7.29 0.71 -1.18
CA HIS A 11 7.65 -0.69 -1.01
C HIS A 11 8.83 -1.08 -1.90
N ARG A 12 8.87 -0.65 -3.17
CA ARG A 12 9.99 -0.93 -4.10
C ARG A 12 11.32 -0.32 -3.63
N CYS A 13 11.29 0.70 -2.79
CA CYS A 13 12.47 1.24 -2.13
C CYS A 13 12.91 0.43 -0.89
N GLY A 14 12.24 -0.68 -0.57
CA GLY A 14 12.49 -1.48 0.62
C GLY A 14 11.98 -0.83 1.91
N LEU A 15 10.96 0.02 1.80
CA LEU A 15 10.41 0.78 2.92
C LEU A 15 8.90 0.58 3.04
N HIS A 16 8.44 0.52 4.29
CA HIS A 16 7.05 0.75 4.65
C HIS A 16 6.96 2.01 5.49
N HIS A 17 5.83 2.70 5.39
CA HIS A 17 5.60 3.95 6.13
C HIS A 17 5.61 3.75 7.66
N GLY A 18 5.10 2.61 8.13
CA GLY A 18 5.00 2.23 9.54
C GLY A 18 3.89 2.93 10.33
N ASP A 19 3.47 4.13 9.91
CA ASP A 19 2.28 4.81 10.44
C ASP A 19 1.37 5.29 9.29
N PHE A 20 1.03 4.39 8.35
CA PHE A 20 0.19 4.75 7.23
C PHE A 20 -1.25 4.97 7.71
N ALA A 21 -1.78 6.18 7.51
CA ALA A 21 -3.15 6.54 7.87
C ALA A 21 -3.60 7.74 7.02
N GLU A 22 -4.92 7.97 6.93
CA GLU A 22 -5.49 9.09 6.15
C GLU A 22 -4.88 10.46 6.53
N ARG A 23 -4.60 10.69 7.81
CA ARG A 23 -3.94 11.92 8.31
C ARG A 23 -2.55 12.18 7.71
N ASN A 24 -1.89 11.13 7.23
CA ASN A 24 -0.54 11.15 6.66
C ASN A 24 -0.57 11.11 5.12
N VAL A 25 -1.74 11.32 4.51
CA VAL A 25 -1.93 11.42 3.07
C VAL A 25 -2.41 12.83 2.73
N LEU A 26 -1.58 13.58 2.01
CA LEU A 26 -1.96 14.88 1.46
C LEU A 26 -2.46 14.73 0.04
N ILE A 27 -3.58 15.39 -0.26
CA ILE A 27 -4.17 15.46 -1.60
C ILE A 27 -4.22 16.94 -1.98
N ASN A 28 -3.55 17.31 -3.07
CA ASN A 28 -3.61 18.65 -3.64
C ASN A 28 -3.83 18.57 -5.15
N ASP A 29 -5.00 19.00 -5.62
CA ASP A 29 -5.48 18.79 -6.99
C ASP A 29 -5.38 17.30 -7.40
N ASN A 30 -4.42 16.99 -8.28
CA ASN A 30 -4.13 15.66 -8.78
C ASN A 30 -2.84 15.06 -8.19
N ASP A 31 -2.15 15.77 -7.30
CA ASP A 31 -0.94 15.28 -6.64
C ASP A 31 -1.31 14.62 -5.31
N ILE A 32 -0.71 13.47 -5.04
CA ILE A 32 -0.87 12.73 -3.79
C ILE A 32 0.51 12.53 -3.19
N ARG A 33 0.65 12.89 -1.92
CA ARG A 33 1.90 12.68 -1.17
C ARG A 33 1.63 11.98 0.14
N ILE A 34 2.37 10.91 0.36
CA ILE A 34 2.49 10.28 1.68
C ILE A 34 3.56 11.08 2.44
N ILE A 35 3.25 11.49 3.66
CA ILE A 35 4.09 12.33 4.53
C ILE A 35 4.26 11.68 5.90
N ASP A 36 5.18 12.20 6.71
CA ASP A 36 5.43 11.75 8.09
C ASP A 36 6.11 10.38 8.18
N PHE A 37 7.33 10.29 7.65
CA PHE A 37 8.17 9.10 7.68
C PHE A 37 9.00 8.99 8.97
N ASP A 38 8.43 9.34 10.13
CA ASP A 38 9.15 9.26 11.42
C ASP A 38 9.17 7.83 12.00
N GLN A 39 8.34 6.92 11.48
CA GLN A 39 8.28 5.52 11.88
C GLN A 39 8.52 4.53 10.72
N PRO A 40 9.48 4.78 9.81
CA PRO A 40 9.63 3.93 8.63
C PRO A 40 10.13 2.56 9.06
N VAL A 41 9.57 1.52 8.47
CA VAL A 41 10.00 0.15 8.69
C VAL A 41 10.72 -0.33 7.45
N TYR A 42 12.00 -0.69 7.60
CA TYR A 42 12.73 -1.36 6.53
C TYR A 42 12.08 -2.71 6.24
N HIS A 43 11.84 -2.97 4.97
CA HIS A 43 11.20 -4.18 4.51
C HIS A 43 12.05 -4.79 3.40
N ASP A 44 12.66 -5.93 3.70
CA ASP A 44 13.30 -6.76 2.69
C ASP A 44 12.25 -7.75 2.17
N CYS A 45 11.79 -7.51 0.94
CA CYS A 45 10.78 -8.31 0.30
C CYS A 45 11.34 -8.88 -0.99
N ASP A 46 11.34 -10.21 -1.11
CA ASP A 46 11.67 -10.90 -2.36
C ASP A 46 10.57 -10.72 -3.45
N SER A 47 9.48 -10.03 -3.12
CA SER A 47 8.38 -9.78 -4.05
C SER A 47 8.85 -8.88 -5.20
N LYS A 48 9.22 -9.53 -6.30
CA LYS A 48 9.37 -8.89 -7.63
C LYS A 48 8.03 -8.61 -8.30
N THR A 49 6.94 -8.94 -7.63
CA THR A 49 5.59 -8.90 -8.19
C THR A 49 5.14 -7.46 -8.34
N THR A 50 4.71 -7.09 -9.53
CA THR A 50 3.92 -5.87 -9.73
C THR A 50 2.62 -6.08 -8.96
N PHE A 51 2.44 -5.39 -7.83
CA PHE A 51 1.18 -5.48 -7.07
C PHE A 51 0.04 -5.04 -7.98
N GLU A 52 -0.75 -6.00 -8.46
CA GLU A 52 -2.01 -5.68 -9.10
C GLU A 52 -2.99 -5.35 -7.98
N PHE A 53 -3.05 -4.07 -7.63
CA PHE A 53 -4.07 -3.52 -6.74
C PHE A 53 -5.43 -3.56 -7.44
N ARG A 54 -5.95 -4.77 -7.67
CA ARG A 54 -7.25 -5.00 -8.27
C ARG A 54 -8.29 -4.53 -7.26
N SER A 55 -8.85 -3.35 -7.50
CA SER A 55 -9.96 -2.81 -6.73
C SER A 55 -11.26 -3.00 -7.53
N GLY A 56 -12.29 -3.53 -6.88
CA GLY A 56 -13.60 -3.73 -7.48
C GLY A 56 -14.57 -4.37 -6.50
N VAL A 57 -15.77 -3.79 -6.36
CA VAL A 57 -16.84 -4.35 -5.52
C VAL A 57 -17.15 -5.77 -5.98
N GLY A 58 -17.09 -6.73 -5.06
CA GLY A 58 -17.38 -8.14 -5.33
C GLY A 58 -16.23 -8.97 -5.91
N GLN A 59 -15.02 -8.41 -6.04
CA GLN A 59 -13.85 -9.22 -6.35
C GLN A 59 -13.37 -10.01 -5.13
N ARG A 60 -12.85 -11.23 -5.38
CA ARG A 60 -12.23 -12.05 -4.32
C ARG A 60 -11.00 -11.32 -3.77
N ILE A 61 -10.95 -11.14 -2.46
CA ILE A 61 -9.73 -10.72 -1.76
C ILE A 61 -8.65 -11.77 -2.04
N PRO A 62 -7.51 -11.41 -2.67
CA PRO A 62 -6.43 -12.37 -2.87
C PRO A 62 -5.91 -12.83 -1.51
N ASP A 63 -5.46 -14.07 -1.41
CA ASP A 63 -4.76 -14.45 -0.19
C ASP A 63 -3.39 -13.75 -0.10
N VAL A 64 -2.83 -13.72 1.11
CA VAL A 64 -1.58 -13.00 1.36
C VAL A 64 -0.40 -13.55 0.54
N THR A 65 -0.41 -14.84 0.22
CA THR A 65 0.63 -15.49 -0.58
C THR A 65 0.50 -15.13 -2.06
N GLU A 66 -0.72 -15.06 -2.58
CA GLU A 66 -1.03 -14.57 -3.94
C GLU A 66 -0.68 -13.09 -4.09
N PHE A 67 -0.91 -12.27 -3.06
CA PHE A 67 -0.58 -10.84 -3.07
C PHE A 67 0.93 -10.58 -2.98
N GLY A 68 1.67 -11.44 -2.28
CA GLY A 68 3.13 -11.46 -2.28
C GLY A 68 3.81 -10.54 -1.25
N CYS A 69 3.08 -9.68 -0.54
CA CYS A 69 3.61 -8.93 0.60
C CYS A 69 2.58 -8.82 1.73
N PRO A 70 2.82 -9.45 2.91
CA PRO A 70 1.90 -9.41 4.03
C PRO A 70 1.59 -8.02 4.56
N ALA A 71 2.59 -7.17 4.72
CA ALA A 71 2.38 -5.85 5.29
C ALA A 71 1.58 -4.94 4.35
N LEU A 72 1.90 -4.95 3.04
CA LEU A 72 1.15 -4.17 2.07
C LEU A 72 -0.26 -4.73 1.85
N TRP A 73 -0.45 -6.05 1.97
CA TRP A 73 -1.79 -6.67 1.94
C TRP A 73 -2.65 -6.19 3.11
N GLU A 74 -2.10 -6.14 4.33
CA GLU A 74 -2.81 -5.63 5.50
C GLU A 74 -3.18 -4.16 5.36
N ILE A 75 -2.30 -3.31 4.82
CA ILE A 75 -2.63 -1.91 4.54
C ILE A 75 -3.80 -1.80 3.56
N CYS A 76 -3.76 -2.58 2.48
CA CYS A 76 -4.83 -2.58 1.48
C CYS A 76 -6.17 -3.05 2.05
N ARG A 77 -6.15 -4.07 2.92
CA ARG A 77 -7.33 -4.66 3.54
C ARG A 77 -7.91 -3.78 4.67
N SER A 78 -7.06 -3.29 5.56
CA SER A 78 -7.49 -2.72 6.84
C SER A 78 -7.50 -1.19 6.82
N ASP A 79 -6.43 -0.55 6.36
CA ASP A 79 -6.33 0.91 6.35
C ASP A 79 -7.07 1.54 5.15
N MET A 80 -7.03 0.88 4.00
CA MET A 80 -7.63 1.38 2.76
C MET A 80 -8.96 0.71 2.39
N ALA A 81 -9.27 -0.45 2.99
CA ALA A 81 -10.49 -1.23 2.73
C ALA A 81 -10.82 -1.40 1.23
N ILE A 82 -9.82 -1.63 0.37
CA ILE A 82 -9.99 -1.54 -1.10
C ILE A 82 -10.83 -2.67 -1.71
N TRP A 83 -11.14 -3.70 -0.92
CA TRP A 83 -11.84 -4.91 -1.33
C TRP A 83 -13.24 -5.10 -0.72
N GLY A 84 -13.71 -4.15 0.09
CA GLY A 84 -15.04 -4.19 0.73
C GLY A 84 -15.02 -4.71 2.16
#